data_AF-A0A7S2FGG8-F1
#
_entry.id   AF-A0A7S2FGG8-F1
#
_cell.length_a   1.000
_cell.length_b   1.000
_cell.length_c   1.000
_cell.angle_alpha   90.00
_cell.angle_beta   90.00
_cell.angle_gamma   90.00
#
_symmetry.space_group_name_H-M   'P 1'
#
loop_
_entity.id
_entity.type
_entity.pdbx_description
1 polymer ?
#
loop_
_entity_poly.entity_id
_entity_poly.type
_entity_poly.pdbx_seq_one_letter_code
_entity_poly.pdbx_strand_id
1 'polypeptide(L)'
;MDTFSNSDAFCVVYINGIEIGRTEVVYDSQTPRFTTQFQIDYFFEEKQDVLIVCYDEDKKGSADLRHHELQGEIRCSMAELMCADGTSVTKQITKRGRDGNHGSLTLHAEEMQMCSEHVSFQISGKKLVNKDG
;
A
#
# COMPACT_ATOMS: atom_id res chain seq x y z
N MET A 1 -4.44 -28.15 21.97
CA MET A 1 -4.52 -28.81 20.64
C MET A 1 -4.97 -27.69 19.73
N ASP A 2 -4.01 -26.83 19.35
CA ASP A 2 -4.32 -25.58 18.65
C ASP A 2 -4.52 -25.90 17.17
N THR A 3 -5.77 -25.80 16.74
CA THR A 3 -6.12 -25.77 15.33
C THR A 3 -5.53 -24.50 14.74
N PHE A 4 -4.40 -24.64 14.03
CA PHE A 4 -4.01 -23.71 12.98
C PHE A 4 -5.10 -23.77 11.90
N SER A 5 -6.25 -23.15 12.14
CA SER A 5 -7.19 -22.87 11.05
C SER A 5 -6.49 -21.88 10.15
N ASN A 6 -6.42 -22.20 8.87
CA ASN A 6 -5.94 -21.25 7.89
C ASN A 6 -6.86 -20.01 7.86
N SER A 7 -6.31 -18.86 7.47
CA SER A 7 -7.02 -17.59 7.45
C SER A 7 -7.32 -17.13 6.02
N ASP A 8 -8.45 -16.46 5.86
CA ASP A 8 -8.89 -15.81 4.62
C ASP A 8 -8.48 -14.34 4.68
N ALA A 9 -7.19 -14.07 4.51
CA ALA A 9 -6.61 -12.78 4.88
C ALA A 9 -6.78 -11.71 3.79
N PHE A 10 -7.07 -10.47 4.20
CA PHE A 10 -6.91 -9.27 3.37
C PHE A 10 -6.42 -8.08 4.20
N CYS A 11 -5.85 -7.08 3.54
CA CYS A 11 -5.33 -5.88 4.19
C CYS A 11 -6.03 -4.61 3.66
N VAL A 12 -6.20 -3.64 4.54
CA VAL A 12 -6.63 -2.28 4.21
C VAL A 12 -5.47 -1.32 4.47
N VAL A 13 -5.14 -0.49 3.49
CA VAL A 13 -4.04 0.47 3.55
C VAL A 13 -4.61 1.87 3.75
N TYR A 14 -4.08 2.56 4.76
CA TYR A 14 -4.41 3.95 5.07
C TYR A 14 -3.16 4.82 5.03
N ILE A 15 -3.30 6.03 4.48
CA ILE A 15 -2.28 7.09 4.54
C ILE A 15 -2.91 8.31 5.19
N ASN A 16 -2.29 8.81 6.26
CA ASN A 16 -2.80 9.94 7.04
C ASN A 16 -4.27 9.77 7.47
N GLY A 17 -4.69 8.53 7.73
CA GLY A 17 -6.05 8.17 8.13
C GLY A 17 -7.07 8.03 7.00
N ILE A 18 -6.66 8.20 5.74
CA ILE A 18 -7.51 8.03 4.56
C ILE A 18 -7.28 6.65 3.96
N GLU A 19 -8.35 5.89 3.70
CA GLU A 19 -8.27 4.58 3.03
C GLU A 19 -7.82 4.78 1.58
N ILE A 20 -6.67 4.20 1.23
CA ILE A 20 -6.13 4.19 -0.15
C ILE A 20 -6.70 3.03 -0.94
N GLY A 21 -6.89 1.89 -0.29
CA GLY A 21 -7.50 0.73 -0.89
C GLY A 21 -7.27 -0.53 -0.08
N ARG A 22 -7.63 -1.65 -0.69
CA ARG A 22 -7.61 -2.98 -0.08
C ARG A 22 -6.92 -3.96 -1.01
N THR A 23 -6.25 -4.95 -0.43
CA THR A 23 -5.72 -6.07 -1.21
C THR A 23 -6.84 -7.02 -1.63
N GLU A 24 -6.50 -7.98 -2.48
CA GLU A 24 -7.32 -9.17 -2.62
C GLU A 24 -7.40 -9.97 -1.32
N VAL A 25 -8.40 -10.85 -1.23
CA VAL A 25 -8.47 -11.89 -0.20
C VAL A 25 -7.62 -13.07 -0.63
N VAL A 26 -6.69 -13.50 0.21
CA VAL A 26 -5.92 -14.73 0.05
C VAL A 26 -6.54 -15.79 0.94
N TYR A 27 -7.27 -16.72 0.32
CA TYR A 27 -8.01 -17.77 1.02
C TYR A 27 -7.09 -18.87 1.54
N ASP A 28 -7.45 -19.45 2.68
CA ASP A 28 -6.89 -20.69 3.25
C ASP A 28 -5.35 -20.66 3.39
N SER A 29 -4.78 -19.55 3.87
CA SER A 29 -3.32 -19.38 4.01
C SER A 29 -2.87 -18.87 5.39
N GLN A 30 -1.80 -19.48 5.91
CA GLN A 30 -1.06 -18.98 7.09
C GLN A 30 0.06 -17.99 6.72
N THR A 31 0.40 -17.91 5.43
CA THR A 31 1.44 -17.01 4.91
C THR A 31 0.92 -16.31 3.66
N PRO A 32 -0.11 -15.46 3.78
CA PRO A 32 -0.75 -14.82 2.64
C PRO A 32 0.27 -13.96 1.87
N ARG A 33 0.25 -14.08 0.54
CA ARG A 33 1.05 -13.26 -0.37
C ARG A 33 0.11 -12.46 -1.25
N PHE A 34 0.06 -11.15 -0.99
CA PHE A 34 -0.76 -10.22 -1.75
C PHE A 34 -0.01 -9.77 -3.00
N THR A 35 -0.76 -9.57 -4.08
CA THR A 35 -0.29 -9.11 -5.39
C THR A 35 -0.79 -7.72 -5.73
N THR A 36 -1.82 -7.23 -5.02
CA THR A 36 -2.30 -5.85 -5.16
C THR A 36 -1.18 -4.85 -4.82
N GLN A 37 -1.00 -3.88 -5.70
CA GLN A 37 -0.03 -2.79 -5.55
C GLN A 37 -0.77 -1.45 -5.43
N PHE A 38 -0.21 -0.53 -4.66
CA PHE A 38 -0.75 0.81 -4.47
C PHE A 38 0.26 1.84 -4.98
N GLN A 39 -0.17 2.66 -5.94
CA GLN A 39 0.61 3.82 -6.39
C GLN A 39 0.25 5.01 -5.50
N ILE A 40 1.23 5.53 -4.78
CA ILE A 40 1.03 6.58 -3.77
C ILE A 40 2.08 7.66 -4.02
N ASP A 41 1.64 8.91 -4.07
CA ASP A 41 2.54 10.06 -4.16
C ASP A 41 3.33 10.21 -2.86
N TYR A 42 4.66 10.25 -2.99
CA TYR A 42 5.58 10.45 -1.87
C TYR A 42 6.09 11.89 -1.83
N PHE A 43 5.88 12.55 -0.70
CA PHE A 43 6.33 13.92 -0.43
C PHE A 43 7.40 13.89 0.67
N PHE A 44 8.67 13.95 0.29
CA PHE A 44 9.80 13.84 1.23
C PHE A 44 9.83 14.94 2.31
N GLU A 45 9.19 16.08 2.07
CA GLU A 45 9.10 17.20 3.00
C GLU A 45 7.99 17.02 4.05
N GLU A 46 7.10 16.04 3.85
CA GLU A 46 5.94 15.80 4.71
C GLU A 46 5.99 14.45 5.42
N LYS A 47 5.55 14.44 6.67
CA LYS A 47 5.33 13.18 7.40
C LYS A 47 4.04 12.53 6.91
N GLN A 48 4.18 11.47 6.13
CA GLN A 48 3.06 10.62 5.70
C GLN A 48 3.00 9.36 6.57
N ASP A 49 2.00 9.28 7.44
CA ASP A 49 1.76 8.14 8.33
C ASP A 49 1.04 7.02 7.58
N VAL A 50 1.63 5.83 7.60
CA VAL A 50 1.10 4.62 6.95
C VAL A 50 0.55 3.68 8.01
N LEU A 51 -0.69 3.24 7.82
CA LEU A 51 -1.34 2.24 8.65
C LEU A 51 -1.84 1.11 7.75
N ILE A 52 -1.47 -0.12 8.08
CA ILE A 52 -2.00 -1.31 7.41
C ILE A 52 -2.75 -2.13 8.46
N VAL A 53 -4.00 -2.47 8.14
CA VAL A 53 -4.89 -3.23 9.01
C VAL A 53 -5.25 -4.55 8.32
N CYS A 54 -4.99 -5.66 8.98
CA CYS A 54 -5.27 -7.01 8.49
C CYS A 54 -6.55 -7.58 9.07
N TYR A 55 -7.31 -8.24 8.21
CA TYR A 55 -8.58 -8.88 8.53
C TYR A 55 -8.61 -10.32 8.04
N ASP A 56 -9.44 -11.13 8.69
CA ASP A 56 -9.88 -12.44 8.22
C ASP A 56 -11.31 -12.33 7.65
N GLU A 57 -11.53 -12.84 6.43
CA GLU A 57 -12.79 -12.69 5.69
C GLU A 57 -13.89 -13.63 6.22
N ASP A 58 -14.54 -13.27 7.33
CA ASP A 58 -15.65 -14.10 7.86
C ASP A 58 -16.90 -14.13 6.96
N LYS A 59 -17.16 -13.02 6.23
CA LYS A 59 -18.35 -12.87 5.36
C LYS A 59 -17.96 -12.56 3.93
N LYS A 60 -17.83 -13.61 3.12
CA LYS A 60 -17.46 -13.53 1.71
C LYS A 60 -18.25 -12.46 0.94
N GLY A 61 -17.52 -11.56 0.27
CA GLY A 61 -18.09 -10.53 -0.60
C GLY A 61 -18.69 -9.32 0.12
N SER A 62 -18.55 -9.24 1.45
CA SER A 62 -18.88 -8.03 2.20
C SER A 62 -17.76 -7.00 2.08
N ALA A 63 -18.11 -5.74 1.80
CA ALA A 63 -17.16 -4.62 1.88
C ALA A 63 -17.13 -3.96 3.27
N ASP A 64 -18.05 -4.34 4.17
CA ASP A 64 -18.15 -3.76 5.51
C ASP A 64 -17.19 -4.46 6.48
N LEU A 65 -16.17 -3.73 6.93
CA LEU A 65 -15.12 -4.22 7.84
C LEU A 65 -15.66 -4.76 9.17
N ARG A 66 -16.88 -4.39 9.56
CA ARG A 66 -17.53 -4.90 10.79
C ARG A 66 -17.98 -6.35 10.67
N HIS A 67 -18.05 -6.88 9.44
CA HIS A 67 -18.38 -8.29 9.19
C HIS A 67 -17.13 -9.18 9.14
N HIS A 68 -15.95 -8.67 9.49
CA HIS A 68 -14.68 -9.39 9.36
C HIS A 68 -13.88 -9.30 10.67
N GLU A 69 -13.15 -10.36 11.01
CA GLU A 69 -12.32 -10.39 12.21
C GLU A 69 -11.02 -9.59 12.02
N LEU A 70 -10.78 -8.62 12.91
CA LEU A 70 -9.51 -7.90 12.96
C LEU A 70 -8.38 -8.84 13.44
N GLN A 71 -7.39 -9.09 12.59
CA GLN A 71 -6.18 -9.84 12.95
C GLN A 71 -5.12 -8.95 13.59
N GLY A 72 -5.04 -7.69 13.15
CA GLY A 72 -4.25 -6.65 13.80
C GLY A 72 -3.76 -5.60 12.82
N GLU A 73 -2.82 -4.77 13.26
CA GLU A 73 -2.31 -3.65 12.47
C GLU A 73 -0.81 -3.43 12.65
N ILE A 74 -0.21 -2.77 11.65
CA ILE A 74 1.13 -2.20 11.73
C ILE A 74 1.11 -0.72 11.35
N ARG A 75 2.05 0.03 11.91
CA ARG A 75 2.23 1.46 11.65
C ARG A 75 3.67 1.75 11.27
N CYS A 76 3.85 2.54 10.23
CA CYS A 76 5.14 3.06 9.79
C CYS A 76 4.96 4.45 9.16
N SER A 77 6.05 5.05 8.70
CA SER A 77 5.99 6.25 7.86
C SER A 77 6.37 5.92 6.43
N MET A 78 5.94 6.73 5.47
CA MET A 78 6.37 6.56 4.08
C MET A 78 7.89 6.70 3.95
N ALA A 79 8.50 7.63 4.69
CA ALA A 79 9.95 7.77 4.75
C ALA A 79 10.65 6.48 5.25
N GLU A 80 10.08 5.80 6.25
CA GLU A 80 10.61 4.52 6.73
C GLU A 80 10.56 3.43 5.64
N LEU A 81 9.48 3.39 4.85
CA LEU A 81 9.35 2.45 3.73
C LEU A 81 10.36 2.75 2.62
N MET A 82 10.49 4.03 2.23
CA MET A 82 11.33 4.46 1.12
C MET A 82 12.83 4.44 1.44
N CYS A 83 13.21 4.56 2.72
CA CYS A 83 14.60 4.49 3.16
C CYS A 83 15.03 3.09 3.62
N ALA A 84 14.17 2.07 3.53
CA ALA A 84 14.50 0.73 3.98
C ALA A 84 15.55 0.08 3.08
N ASP A 85 16.61 -0.44 3.71
CA ASP A 85 17.62 -1.23 3.02
C ASP A 85 16.97 -2.48 2.38
N GLY A 86 17.13 -2.65 1.07
CA GLY A 86 16.52 -3.76 0.34
C GLY A 86 15.00 -3.62 0.14
N THR A 87 14.50 -2.38 0.07
CA THR A 87 13.13 -2.00 -0.37
C THR A 87 12.00 -2.62 0.45
N SER A 88 12.28 -3.10 1.67
CA SER A 88 11.27 -3.78 2.48
C SER A 88 11.34 -3.49 3.97
N VAL A 89 10.16 -3.42 4.59
CA VAL A 89 10.00 -3.20 6.04
C VAL A 89 9.15 -4.33 6.61
N THR A 90 9.68 -5.05 7.59
CA THR A 90 8.93 -6.09 8.32
C THR A 90 8.58 -5.60 9.72
N LYS A 91 7.29 -5.63 10.06
CA LYS A 91 6.79 -5.24 11.39
C LYS A 91 5.90 -6.32 12.00
N GLN A 92 5.98 -6.45 13.32
CA GLN A 92 5.10 -7.32 14.08
C GLN A 92 3.69 -6.72 14.11
N ILE A 93 2.69 -7.58 13.90
CA ILE A 93 1.29 -7.21 13.99
C ILE A 93 0.95 -6.93 15.45
N THR A 94 0.29 -5.81 15.69
CA THR A 94 -0.24 -5.44 17.00
C THR A 94 -1.77 -5.58 17.00
N LYS A 95 -2.31 -6.20 18.04
CA LYS A 95 -3.77 -6.28 18.27
C LYS A 95 -4.09 -5.55 19.56
N ARG A 96 -4.93 -4.52 19.48
CA ARG A 96 -5.26 -3.67 20.63
C ARG A 96 -5.79 -4.52 21.79
N GLY A 97 -5.10 -4.50 22.93
CA GLY A 97 -5.49 -5.23 24.13
C GLY A 97 -5.14 -6.72 24.15
N ARG A 98 -4.31 -7.21 23.22
CA ARG A 98 -3.74 -8.57 23.28
C ARG A 98 -2.22 -8.51 23.18
N ASP A 99 -1.55 -8.82 24.29
CA ASP A 99 -0.10 -9.02 24.30
C ASP A 99 0.22 -10.43 23.76
N GLY A 100 1.22 -10.53 22.88
CA GLY A 100 1.62 -11.79 22.24
C GLY A 100 2.23 -11.60 20.85
N ASN A 101 2.77 -12.69 20.28
CA ASN A 101 3.21 -12.71 18.89
C ASN A 101 2.00 -13.04 18.01
N HIS A 102 1.55 -12.07 17.20
CA HIS A 102 0.39 -12.21 16.29
C HIS A 102 0.83 -12.32 14.82
N GLY A 103 2.08 -12.69 14.58
CA GLY A 103 2.68 -12.70 13.25
C GLY A 103 3.21 -11.34 12.82
N SER A 104 3.67 -11.27 11.58
CA SER A 104 4.34 -10.09 11.02
C SER A 104 3.85 -9.81 9.61
N LEU A 105 3.92 -8.54 9.20
CA LEU A 105 3.73 -8.12 7.82
C LEU A 105 5.04 -7.60 7.27
N THR A 106 5.32 -7.98 6.03
CA THR A 106 6.44 -7.45 5.25
C THR A 106 5.87 -6.60 4.12
N LEU A 107 6.25 -5.33 4.10
CA LEU A 107 5.92 -4.39 3.05
C LEU A 107 7.10 -4.26 2.11
N HIS A 108 6.82 -4.14 0.82
CA HIS A 108 7.80 -3.78 -0.20
C HIS A 108 7.43 -2.42 -0.79
N ALA A 109 8.37 -1.50 -0.84
CA ALA A 109 8.19 -0.16 -1.38
C ALA A 109 9.36 0.20 -2.28
N GLU A 110 9.06 0.62 -3.51
CA GLU A 110 10.03 0.97 -4.52
C GLU A 110 9.65 2.32 -5.13
N GLU A 111 10.64 3.17 -5.39
CA GLU A 111 10.41 4.40 -6.13
C GLU A 111 10.05 4.03 -7.57
N MET A 112 8.83 4.37 -7.98
CA MET A 112 8.43 4.22 -9.36
C MET A 112 9.08 5.33 -10.17
N GLN A 113 10.11 5.00 -10.94
CA GLN A 113 10.53 5.86 -12.04
C GLN A 113 9.37 5.93 -13.02
N MET A 114 8.65 7.05 -13.03
CA MET A 114 7.81 7.36 -14.17
C MET A 114 8.75 7.41 -15.37
N CYS A 115 8.59 6.48 -16.32
CA CYS A 115 9.19 6.67 -17.63
C CYS A 115 8.76 8.06 -18.08
N SER A 116 9.72 8.96 -18.26
CA SER A 116 9.43 10.29 -18.79
C SER A 116 8.83 10.08 -20.18
N GLU A 117 7.51 10.04 -20.31
CA GLU A 117 6.88 10.05 -21.62
C GLU A 117 7.16 11.44 -22.18
N HIS A 118 8.12 11.45 -23.11
CA HIS A 118 8.87 12.59 -23.59
C HIS A 118 7.95 13.72 -24.06
N VAL A 119 8.41 14.98 -23.97
CA VAL A 119 7.88 16.04 -24.81
C VAL A 119 8.89 16.35 -25.91
N SER A 120 8.56 15.95 -27.13
CA SER A 120 9.23 16.39 -28.35
C SER A 120 8.25 17.20 -29.18
N PHE A 121 8.62 18.42 -29.53
CA PHE A 121 7.90 19.22 -30.52
C PHE A 121 8.89 19.86 -31.48
N GLN A 122 8.46 20.02 -32.73
CA GLN A 122 9.21 20.72 -33.76
C GLN A 122 8.30 21.78 -34.36
N ILE A 123 8.81 23.02 -34.41
CA ILE A 123 8.09 24.17 -34.96
C ILE A 123 8.78 24.55 -36.27
N SER A 124 8.00 24.72 -37.33
CA SER A 124 8.46 25.33 -38.58
C SER A 124 7.39 26.30 -39.12
N GLY A 125 7.85 27.38 -39.75
CA GLY A 125 7.00 28.39 -40.38
C GLY A 125 7.39 28.61 -41.83
N LYS A 126 6.43 28.94 -42.68
CA LYS A 126 6.66 29.23 -44.11
C LYS A 126 5.88 30.47 -44.54
N LYS A 127 6.56 31.43 -45.19
CA LYS A 127 6.01 32.74 -45.60
C LYS A 127 5.44 33.58 -44.46
N LEU A 128 6.14 33.63 -43.32
CA LEU A 128 5.80 34.54 -42.23
C LEU A 128 5.95 35.99 -42.72
N VAL A 129 4.90 36.80 -42.57
CA VAL A 129 4.88 38.19 -43.04
C VAL A 129 5.60 39.07 -42.02
N ASN A 130 6.58 39.83 -42.49
CA ASN A 130 7.13 40.92 -41.69
C ASN A 130 6.17 42.12 -41.81
N LYS A 131 5.59 42.58 -40.70
CA LYS A 131 4.88 43.85 -40.63
C LYS A 131 5.76 44.87 -39.93
N ASP A 132 6.70 45.41 -40.69
CA ASP A 132 7.30 46.72 -40.47
C ASP A 132 7.30 47.43 -41.83
N GLY A 133 6.38 48.37 -42.01
CA GLY A 133 6.14 49.13 -43.26
C GLY A 133 4.69 49.16 -43.70
#